data_AF-A0A3S1NT81-F1
#
_entry.id   AF-A0A3S1NT81-F1
#
_cell.length_a   1.000
_cell.length_b   1.000
_cell.length_c   1.000
_cell.angle_alpha   90.00
_cell.angle_beta   90.00
_cell.angle_gamma   90.00
#
_symmetry.space_group_name_H-M   'P 1'
#
loop_
_entity.id
_entity.type
_entity.pdbx_description
1 polymer ?
#
loop_
_entity_poly.entity_id
_entity_poly.type
_entity_poly.pdbx_seq_one_letter_code
_entity_poly.pdbx_strand_id
1 'polypeptide(L)'
;MRIGVDGRNLGSATDGIGRFVHSSIKALSALGAEVFVYAPGQVNPSYGIPSGVALRTAGFRSLPARALWGQAILPSLASRDRVEVFWGPAHRLPLILAERIARVVTIHDLVWVHAPETMRARTRIGERLLMKPALRRADRVV
;
A
#
# COMPACT_ATOMS: atom_id res chain seq x y z
N MET A 1 5.63 -15.12 -9.93
CA MET A 1 4.47 -14.41 -9.37
C MET A 1 4.73 -12.91 -9.38
N ARG A 2 3.79 -12.11 -9.88
CA ARG A 2 3.85 -10.65 -9.98
C ARG A 2 3.08 -10.00 -8.84
N ILE A 3 3.80 -9.33 -7.94
CA ILE A 3 3.23 -8.74 -6.73
C ILE A 3 3.31 -7.22 -6.81
N GLY A 4 2.16 -6.57 -6.77
CA GLY A 4 2.04 -5.12 -6.65
C GLY A 4 1.95 -4.71 -5.19
N VAL A 5 2.78 -3.76 -4.75
CA VAL A 5 2.83 -3.28 -3.37
C VAL A 5 2.48 -1.81 -3.33
N ASP A 6 1.52 -1.45 -2.48
CA ASP A 6 1.24 -0.05 -2.19
C ASP A 6 2.38 0.56 -1.34
N GLY A 7 3.21 1.38 -1.98
CA GLY A 7 4.39 2.00 -1.39
C GLY A 7 4.12 3.32 -0.67
N ARG A 8 2.87 3.70 -0.38
CA ARG A 8 2.55 4.98 0.27
C ARG A 8 3.23 5.18 1.63
N ASN A 9 3.52 4.10 2.36
CA ASN A 9 4.23 4.13 3.65
C ASN A 9 5.74 4.31 3.51
N LEU A 10 6.30 4.21 2.30
CA LEU A 10 7.74 4.34 2.06
C LEU A 10 8.21 5.80 1.88
N GLY A 11 7.30 6.78 1.98
CA GLY A 11 7.66 8.20 1.84
C GLY A 11 8.34 8.80 3.07
N SER A 12 8.28 8.15 4.23
CA SER A 12 8.94 8.58 5.47
C SER A 12 9.59 7.38 6.17
N ALA A 13 10.79 7.55 6.69
CA ALA A 13 11.52 6.53 7.45
C ALA A 13 11.22 6.55 8.96
N THR A 14 10.13 7.21 9.38
CA THR A 14 9.84 7.51 10.78
C THR A 14 8.96 6.48 11.48
N ASP A 15 8.35 5.54 10.76
CA ASP A 15 7.36 4.61 11.33
C ASP A 15 7.71 3.13 11.11
N GLY A 16 7.13 2.27 11.96
CA GLY A 16 7.35 0.83 11.92
C GLY A 16 6.74 0.15 10.69
N ILE A 17 5.66 0.72 10.14
CA ILE A 17 4.98 0.19 8.97
C ILE A 17 5.92 0.26 7.76
N GLY A 18 6.53 1.42 7.47
CA GLY A 18 7.46 1.57 6.36
C GLY A 18 8.62 0.58 6.42
N ARG A 19 9.18 0.33 7.62
CA ARG A 19 10.23 -0.68 7.84
C ARG A 19 9.74 -2.10 7.55
N PHE A 20 8.53 -2.43 8.00
CA PHE A 20 7.88 -3.71 7.72
C PHE A 20 7.66 -3.91 6.20
N VAL A 21 7.12 -2.90 5.52
CA VAL A 21 6.89 -2.93 4.06
C VAL A 21 8.21 -3.12 3.32
N HIS A 22 9.24 -2.33 3.65
CA HIS A 22 10.55 -2.42 3.03
C HIS A 22 11.18 -3.80 3.22
N SER A 23 11.15 -4.34 4.43
CA SER A 23 11.68 -5.67 4.74
C SER A 23 10.92 -6.77 3.99
N SER A 24 9.61 -6.63 3.88
CA SER A 24 8.76 -7.57 3.12
C SER A 24 9.05 -7.52 1.63
N ILE A 25 9.26 -6.34 1.03
CA ILE A 25 9.66 -6.19 -0.37
C ILE A 25 10.98 -6.93 -0.62
N LYS A 26 11.97 -6.77 0.27
CA LYS A 26 13.25 -7.49 0.18
C LYS A 26 13.05 -9.00 0.22
N ALA A 27 12.26 -9.50 1.17
CA ALA A 27 12.01 -10.92 1.32
C ALA A 27 11.28 -11.51 0.10
N LEU A 28 10.22 -10.84 -0.38
CA LEU A 28 9.48 -11.28 -1.56
C LEU A 28 10.35 -11.32 -2.82
N SER A 29 11.18 -10.30 -3.02
CA SER A 29 12.12 -10.26 -4.14
C SER A 29 13.17 -11.38 -4.03
N ALA A 30 13.72 -11.64 -2.84
CA ALA A 30 14.68 -12.73 -2.61
C ALA A 30 14.07 -14.12 -2.82
N LEU A 31 12.76 -14.28 -2.62
CA LEU A 31 12.02 -15.51 -2.93
C LEU A 31 11.68 -15.66 -4.43
N GLY A 32 12.12 -14.74 -5.28
CA GLY A 32 11.93 -14.80 -6.73
C GLY A 32 10.61 -14.20 -7.23
N ALA A 33 9.89 -13.43 -6.41
CA ALA A 33 8.73 -12.69 -6.89
C ALA A 33 9.15 -11.47 -7.74
N GLU A 34 8.42 -11.21 -8.82
CA GLU A 34 8.51 -9.94 -9.55
C GLU A 34 7.72 -8.88 -8.77
N VAL A 35 8.43 -8.01 -8.05
CA VAL A 35 7.80 -7.01 -7.17
C VAL A 35 7.72 -5.65 -7.88
N PHE A 36 6.52 -5.08 -7.88
CA PHE A 36 6.22 -3.74 -8.35
C PHE A 36 5.83 -2.87 -7.16
N VAL A 37 6.55 -1.79 -6.90
CA VAL A 37 6.25 -0.85 -5.81
C VAL A 37 5.63 0.40 -6.39
N TYR A 38 4.41 0.72 -5.95
CA TYR A 38 3.65 1.88 -6.41
C TYR A 38 3.70 2.99 -5.35
N ALA A 39 4.40 4.09 -5.63
CA ALA A 39 4.48 5.24 -4.73
C ALA A 39 3.97 6.53 -5.42
N PRO A 40 3.09 7.33 -4.78
CA PRO A 40 2.60 8.58 -5.37
C PRO A 40 3.66 9.68 -5.41
N GLY A 41 4.78 9.48 -4.71
CA GLY A 41 5.87 10.44 -4.51
C GLY A 41 7.22 9.73 -4.46
N GLN A 42 8.27 10.44 -4.03
CA GLN A 42 9.57 9.85 -3.78
C GLN A 42 9.53 8.88 -2.60
N VAL A 43 10.21 7.74 -2.75
CA VAL A 43 10.53 6.84 -1.65
C VAL A 43 11.67 7.45 -0.85
N ASN A 44 11.61 7.33 0.47
CA ASN A 44 12.66 7.82 1.35
C ASN A 44 14.00 7.11 1.03
N PRO A 45 15.12 7.83 0.86
CA PRO A 45 16.41 7.23 0.52
C PRO A 45 16.91 6.18 1.51
N SER A 46 16.49 6.22 2.78
CA SER A 46 16.83 5.21 3.78
C SER A 46 16.25 3.84 3.45
N TYR A 47 15.19 3.75 2.64
CA TYR A 47 14.66 2.51 2.12
C TYR A 47 15.33 2.17 0.78
N GLY A 48 16.50 1.53 0.84
CA GLY A 48 17.19 1.04 -0.36
C GLY A 48 16.35 -0.03 -1.07
N ILE A 49 15.80 0.29 -2.24
CA ILE A 49 15.01 -0.64 -3.04
C ILE A 49 15.95 -1.65 -3.74
N PRO A 50 15.73 -2.97 -3.59
CA PRO A 50 16.58 -3.99 -4.22
C PRO A 50 16.64 -3.88 -5.75
N SER A 51 17.76 -4.30 -6.33
CA SER A 51 17.86 -4.51 -7.77
C SER A 51 16.82 -5.54 -8.22
N GLY A 52 16.10 -5.24 -9.30
CA GLY A 52 15.02 -6.10 -9.82
C GLY A 52 13.62 -5.73 -9.32
N VAL A 53 13.49 -4.88 -8.30
CA VAL A 53 12.17 -4.34 -7.91
C VAL A 53 11.80 -3.18 -8.82
N ALA A 54 10.64 -3.29 -9.48
CA ALA A 54 10.13 -2.24 -10.36
C ALA A 54 9.46 -1.13 -9.54
N LEU A 55 10.11 0.02 -9.43
CA LEU A 55 9.55 1.17 -8.76
C LEU A 55 8.73 2.04 -9.73
N ARG A 56 7.49 2.36 -9.36
CA ARG A 56 6.59 3.27 -10.07
C ARG A 56 6.31 4.47 -9.17
N THR A 57 7.02 5.57 -9.39
CA THR A 57 6.82 6.82 -8.65
C THR A 57 5.95 7.80 -9.44
N ALA A 58 5.41 8.78 -8.74
CA ALA A 58 4.74 9.93 -9.33
C ALA A 58 5.13 11.23 -8.58
N GLY A 59 4.59 12.37 -9.01
CA GLY A 59 4.87 13.69 -8.44
C GLY A 59 3.83 14.20 -7.44
N PHE A 60 2.94 13.36 -6.92
CA PHE A 60 1.81 13.78 -6.08
C PHE A 60 2.23 13.98 -4.62
N ARG A 61 2.37 15.24 -4.20
CA ARG A 61 2.89 15.59 -2.86
C ARG A 61 1.81 15.84 -1.81
N SER A 62 0.65 16.38 -2.19
CA SER A 62 -0.42 16.70 -1.23
C SER A 62 -1.24 15.47 -0.84
N LEU A 63 -1.78 15.46 0.40
CA LEU A 63 -2.59 14.33 0.90
C LEU A 63 -3.79 13.98 0.00
N PRO A 64 -4.61 14.95 -0.47
CA PRO A 64 -5.73 14.64 -1.35
C PRO A 64 -5.27 14.07 -2.69
N ALA A 65 -4.17 14.59 -3.24
CA ALA A 65 -3.65 14.13 -4.52
C ALA A 65 -3.06 12.71 -4.43
N ARG A 66 -2.40 12.37 -3.31
CA ARG A 66 -1.94 11.01 -3.02
C ARG A 66 -3.11 10.03 -2.87
N ALA A 67 -4.20 10.47 -2.26
CA ALA A 67 -5.42 9.66 -2.15
C ALA A 67 -6.05 9.41 -3.52
N LEU A 68 -6.22 10.46 -4.34
CA LEU A 68 -6.75 10.37 -5.70
C LEU A 68 -5.88 9.47 -6.58
N TRP A 69 -4.56 9.64 -6.54
CA TRP A 69 -3.62 8.80 -7.27
C TRP A 69 -3.77 7.32 -6.90
N GLY A 70 -3.89 7.02 -5.61
CA GLY A 70 -4.07 5.64 -5.12
C GLY A 70 -5.38 5.00 -5.56
N GLN A 71 -6.39 5.79 -5.89
CA GLN A 71 -7.69 5.30 -6.36
C GLN A 71 -7.81 5.25 -7.89
N ALA A 72 -7.22 6.21 -8.61
CA ALA A 72 -7.40 6.35 -10.05
C ALA A 72 -6.22 5.81 -10.88
N ILE A 73 -4.99 6.08 -10.44
CA ILE A 73 -3.79 5.82 -11.24
C ILE A 73 -3.17 4.47 -10.87
N LEU A 74 -3.04 4.20 -9.57
CA LEU A 74 -2.44 2.96 -9.08
C LEU A 74 -3.12 1.69 -9.64
N PRO A 75 -4.47 1.57 -9.69
CA PRO A 75 -5.11 0.39 -10.28
C PRO A 75 -4.80 0.18 -11.75
N SER A 76 -4.71 1.27 -12.50
CA SER A 76 -4.35 1.25 -13.93
C SER A 76 -2.92 0.76 -14.13
N LEU A 77 -1.98 1.26 -13.31
CA LEU A 77 -0.59 0.79 -13.32
C LEU A 77 -0.49 -0.70 -12.97
N ALA A 78 -1.15 -1.14 -11.89
CA ALA A 78 -1.18 -2.55 -11.49
C ALA A 78 -1.74 -3.46 -12.60
N SER A 79 -2.79 -3.02 -13.30
CA SER A 79 -3.35 -3.74 -14.44
C SER A 79 -2.36 -3.83 -15.61
N ARG A 80 -1.69 -2.72 -15.96
CA ARG A 80 -0.71 -2.66 -17.06
C ARG A 80 0.53 -3.51 -16.80
N ASP A 81 1.01 -3.50 -15.55
CA ASP A 81 2.14 -4.34 -15.12
C ASP A 81 1.77 -5.83 -15.00
N ARG A 82 0.50 -6.18 -15.22
CA ARG A 82 -0.05 -7.54 -15.11
C ARG A 82 0.20 -8.14 -13.73
N VAL A 83 -0.01 -7.34 -12.69
CA VAL A 83 0.05 -7.80 -11.31
C VAL A 83 -0.96 -8.93 -11.10
N GLU A 84 -0.53 -10.00 -10.43
CA GLU A 84 -1.38 -11.14 -10.06
C GLU A 84 -1.94 -10.95 -8.65
N VAL A 85 -1.12 -10.42 -7.73
CA VAL A 85 -1.48 -10.14 -6.34
C VAL A 85 -1.16 -8.69 -6.01
N PHE A 86 -2.15 -7.92 -5.57
CA PHE A 86 -1.96 -6.59 -5.03
C PHE A 86 -2.02 -6.61 -3.50
N TRP A 87 -0.98 -6.08 -2.87
CA TRP A 87 -0.82 -6.00 -1.44
C TRP A 87 -0.89 -4.56 -0.94
N GLY A 88 -1.90 -4.29 -0.11
CA GLY A 88 -2.05 -3.08 0.69
C GLY A 88 -1.50 -3.27 2.10
N PRO A 89 -0.28 -2.79 2.42
CA PRO A 89 0.40 -3.14 3.65
C PRO A 89 -0.10 -2.35 4.87
N ALA A 90 -0.91 -1.31 4.68
CA ALA A 90 -1.33 -0.41 5.76
C ALA A 90 -2.82 -0.07 5.65
N HIS A 91 -3.67 -1.06 5.99
CA HIS A 91 -5.13 -0.92 6.17
C HIS A 91 -5.94 -0.48 4.94
N ARG A 92 -5.32 -0.40 3.76
CA ARG A 92 -5.93 0.24 2.59
C ARG A 92 -5.70 -0.57 1.33
N LEU A 93 -6.75 -0.63 0.53
CA LEU A 93 -6.73 -1.12 -0.85
C LEU A 93 -7.36 -0.07 -1.76
N PRO A 94 -6.99 -0.02 -3.05
CA PRO A 94 -7.79 0.69 -4.04
C PRO A 94 -9.20 0.12 -4.06
N LEU A 95 -10.19 1.00 -4.22
CA LEU A 95 -11.60 0.59 -4.25
C LEU A 95 -11.91 -0.28 -5.47
N ILE A 96 -11.19 -0.06 -6.57
CA ILE A 96 -11.35 -0.81 -7.81
C ILE A 96 -9.97 -1.33 -8.20
N LEU A 97 -9.87 -2.65 -8.38
CA LEU A 97 -8.75 -3.35 -8.99
C LEU A 97 -9.34 -4.34 -10.00
N ALA A 98 -8.64 -4.60 -11.10
CA ALA A 98 -9.09 -5.56 -12.10
C ALA A 98 -9.42 -6.92 -11.44
N GLU A 99 -10.49 -7.57 -11.86
CA GLU A 99 -11.04 -8.76 -11.19
C GLU A 99 -10.01 -9.87 -11.01
N ARG A 100 -9.15 -10.08 -12.02
CA ARG A 100 -8.04 -11.05 -12.01
C ARG A 100 -6.97 -10.83 -10.93
N ILE A 101 -6.93 -9.66 -10.30
CA ILE A 101 -5.90 -9.29 -9.33
C ILE A 101 -6.40 -9.70 -7.94
N ALA A 102 -5.71 -10.64 -7.29
CA ALA A 102 -5.99 -11.01 -5.91
C ALA A 102 -5.60 -9.88 -4.95
N ARG A 103 -6.40 -9.63 -3.93
CA ARG A 103 -6.31 -8.46 -3.04
C ARG A 103 -5.92 -8.92 -1.65
N VAL A 104 -4.73 -8.53 -1.20
CA VAL A 104 -4.22 -8.81 0.14
C VAL A 104 -4.13 -7.50 0.91
N VAL A 105 -4.69 -7.44 2.11
CA VAL A 105 -4.54 -6.28 3.00
C VAL A 105 -3.93 -6.72 4.33
N THR A 106 -2.98 -5.94 4.83
CA THR A 106 -2.45 -6.12 6.19
C THR A 106 -3.06 -5.08 7.12
N ILE A 107 -3.54 -5.55 8.28
CA ILE A 107 -4.12 -4.75 9.34
C ILE A 107 -3.18 -4.82 10.55
N HIS A 108 -2.47 -3.73 10.85
CA HIS A 108 -1.51 -3.71 11.95
C HIS A 108 -2.15 -3.59 13.34
N ASP A 109 -3.27 -2.88 13.42
CA ASP A 109 -3.99 -2.64 14.66
C ASP A 109 -5.45 -2.22 14.37
N LEU A 110 -6.23 -2.14 15.45
CA LEU A 110 -7.62 -1.68 15.48
C LEU A 110 -7.80 -0.49 16.42
N VAL A 111 -6.78 0.37 16.58
CA VAL A 111 -6.77 1.48 17.55
C VAL A 111 -7.96 2.41 17.33
N TRP A 112 -8.37 2.65 16.07
CA TRP A 112 -9.52 3.50 15.76
C TRP A 112 -10.86 2.95 16.26
N VAL A 113 -10.94 1.64 16.56
CA VAL A 113 -12.10 0.96 17.13
C VAL A 113 -12.04 0.98 18.66
N HIS A 114 -10.88 0.59 19.22
CA HIS A 114 -10.76 0.28 20.66
C HIS A 114 -10.21 1.42 21.51
N ALA A 115 -9.48 2.37 20.92
CA ALA A 115 -8.95 3.56 21.61
C ALA A 115 -9.06 4.82 20.74
N PRO A 116 -10.26 5.13 20.18
CA PRO A 116 -10.47 6.24 19.26
C PRO A 116 -10.10 7.63 19.82
N GLU A 117 -10.15 7.79 21.14
CA GLU A 117 -9.79 9.00 21.89
C GLU A 117 -8.30 9.35 21.78
N THR A 118 -7.44 8.38 21.48
CA THR A 118 -6.00 8.60 21.27
C THR A 118 -5.67 9.16 19.88
N MET A 119 -6.67 9.22 18.98
CA MET A 119 -6.50 9.61 17.59
C MET A 119 -7.02 11.01 17.29
N ARG A 120 -6.34 11.72 16.39
CA ARG A 120 -6.90 12.93 15.78
C ARG A 120 -8.17 12.56 15.00
N ALA A 121 -9.25 13.34 15.16
CA ALA A 121 -10.55 13.07 14.54
C ALA A 121 -10.45 12.79 13.03
N ARG A 122 -9.64 13.58 12.30
CA ARG A 122 -9.39 13.39 10.86
C ARG A 122 -8.80 12.02 10.51
N THR A 123 -7.87 11.51 11.33
CA THR A 123 -7.22 10.22 11.12
C THR A 123 -8.21 9.10 11.41
N ARG A 124 -8.95 9.21 12.50
CA ARG A 124 -10.01 8.26 12.87
C ARG A 124 -11.09 8.13 11.79
N ILE A 125 -11.55 9.26 11.24
CA ILE A 125 -12.53 9.28 10.14
C ILE A 125 -11.93 8.60 8.90
N GLY A 126 -10.68 8.92 8.55
CA GLY A 126 -9.97 8.29 7.45
C GLY A 126 -9.90 6.77 7.59
N GLU A 127 -9.47 6.25 8.74
CA GLU A 127 -9.40 4.81 8.99
C GLU A 127 -10.77 4.14 8.91
N ARG A 128 -11.79 4.75 9.54
CA ARG A 128 -13.17 4.21 9.49
C ARG A 128 -13.72 4.13 8.07
N LEU A 129 -13.42 5.11 7.22
CA LEU A 129 -13.91 5.17 5.84
C LEU A 129 -13.13 4.26 4.89
N LEU A 130 -11.83 4.06 5.12
CA LEU A 130 -10.96 3.33 4.18
C LEU A 130 -10.77 1.86 4.55
N MET A 131 -10.75 1.52 5.84
CA MET A 131 -10.51 0.15 6.28
C MET A 131 -11.71 -0.77 6.01
N LYS A 132 -12.95 -0.30 6.22
CA LYS A 132 -14.14 -1.12 5.98
C LYS A 132 -14.26 -1.59 4.52
N PRO A 133 -14.12 -0.73 3.51
CA PRO A 133 -14.08 -1.17 2.11
C PRO A 133 -12.91 -2.09 1.80
N ALA A 134 -11.73 -1.84 2.39
CA ALA A 134 -10.56 -2.68 2.19
C ALA A 134 -10.81 -4.11 2.70
N LEU A 135 -11.35 -4.27 3.92
CA LEU A 135 -11.70 -5.58 4.49
C LEU A 135 -12.74 -6.32 3.64
N ARG A 136 -13.79 -5.64 3.17
CA ARG A 136 -14.86 -6.25 2.38
C ARG A 136 -14.41 -6.74 1.01
N ARG A 137 -13.34 -6.14 0.46
CA ARG A 137 -12.83 -6.45 -0.88
C ARG A 137 -11.58 -7.31 -0.86
N ALA A 138 -10.98 -7.52 0.30
CA ALA A 138 -9.77 -8.33 0.40
C ALA A 138 -10.12 -9.81 0.19
N ASP A 139 -9.37 -10.46 -0.69
CA ASP A 139 -9.38 -11.92 -0.82
C ASP A 139 -8.62 -12.57 0.36
N ARG A 140 -7.66 -11.83 0.94
CA ARG A 140 -6.99 -12.21 2.20
C ARG A 140 -6.70 -11.00 3.08
N VAL A 141 -6.98 -11.15 4.38
CA VAL A 141 -6.54 -10.24 5.43
C VAL A 141 -5.40 -10.90 6.21
N VAL A 142 -4.36 -10.12 6.51
CA VAL A 142 -3.20 -10.51 7.33
C VAL A 142 -3.11 -9.63 8.56
#